data_AF-A0A9Q1AWF3-F1
#
_entry.id   AF-A0A9Q1AWF3-F1
#
_cell.length_a   1.000
_cell.length_b   1.000
_cell.length_c   1.000
_cell.angle_alpha   90.00
_cell.angle_beta   90.00
_cell.angle_gamma   90.00
#
_symmetry.space_group_name_H-M   'P 1'
#
loop_
_entity.id
_entity.type
_entity.pdbx_description
1 polymer ?
#
loop_
_entity_poly.entity_id
_entity_poly.type
_entity_poly.pdbx_seq_one_letter_code
_entity_poly.pdbx_strand_id
1 'polypeptide(L)'
;MVLEILDAKHPILNKKLIKWKPDIAYLTYLFTKFNGVSLQLQGDSLNLIKTKSIIAAFPSRINLVKKNIGQREFSQFPNLSLTNVQDDDILVYVQHLSVLHTDFKTRFEDVLTMEIAQWIINPYGDIEELDVTLQEELIGISTNKELKVQFRMDYQQFWLQKDIPIASPAVWTITRKFLIAFPSSYLVERGFSVVVNLLIKKENDCNH
;
A
#
# COMPACT_ATOMS: atom_id res chain seq x y z
N MET A 1 -21.42 27.84 -11.92
CA MET A 1 -20.39 28.17 -12.93
C MET A 1 -20.32 27.17 -14.11
N VAL A 2 -19.82 25.93 -13.97
CA VAL A 2 -19.71 25.00 -15.13
C VAL A 2 -21.07 24.56 -15.68
N LEU A 3 -22.04 24.23 -14.82
CA LEU A 3 -23.39 23.82 -15.25
C LEU A 3 -24.17 24.97 -15.92
N GLU A 4 -24.04 26.21 -15.41
CA GLU A 4 -24.67 27.41 -15.99
C GLU A 4 -24.08 27.76 -17.38
N ILE A 5 -22.77 27.59 -17.57
CA ILE A 5 -22.11 27.79 -18.86
C ILE A 5 -22.56 26.73 -19.88
N LEU A 6 -22.79 25.50 -19.42
CA LEU A 6 -23.25 24.39 -20.27
C LEU A 6 -24.76 24.44 -20.57
N ASP A 7 -25.58 25.02 -19.69
CA ASP A 7 -27.00 25.24 -19.96
C ASP A 7 -27.22 26.17 -21.15
N ALA A 8 -26.39 27.22 -21.27
CA ALA A 8 -26.50 28.18 -22.36
C ALA A 8 -25.97 27.65 -23.71
N LYS A 9 -25.04 26.69 -23.71
CA LYS A 9 -24.33 26.24 -24.94
C LYS A 9 -24.64 24.80 -25.37
N HIS A 10 -24.88 23.88 -24.42
CA HIS A 10 -25.05 22.45 -24.69
C HIS A 10 -26.03 21.78 -23.68
N PRO A 11 -27.34 22.05 -23.79
CA PRO A 11 -28.34 21.59 -22.82
C PRO A 11 -28.45 20.06 -22.71
N ILE A 12 -28.16 19.32 -23.78
CA ILE A 12 -28.10 17.84 -23.77
C ILE A 12 -26.94 17.35 -22.88
N LEU A 13 -25.78 18.02 -22.97
CA LEU A 13 -24.61 17.69 -22.17
C LEU A 13 -24.86 18.00 -20.69
N ASN A 14 -25.54 19.12 -20.40
CA ASN A 14 -25.92 19.49 -19.03
C ASN A 14 -26.85 18.44 -18.40
N LYS A 15 -27.90 18.01 -19.11
CA LYS A 15 -28.80 16.94 -18.63
C LYS A 15 -28.06 15.62 -18.34
N LYS A 16 -27.10 15.23 -19.19
CA LYS A 16 -26.27 14.03 -18.96
C LYS A 16 -25.35 14.19 -17.74
N LEU A 17 -24.71 15.35 -17.57
CA LEU A 17 -23.84 15.66 -16.44
C LEU A 17 -24.60 15.65 -15.10
N ILE A 18 -25.81 16.22 -15.08
CA ILE A 18 -26.68 16.16 -13.90
C ILE A 18 -27.02 14.70 -13.56
N LYS A 19 -27.32 13.88 -14.57
CA LYS A 19 -27.60 12.45 -14.39
C LYS A 19 -26.39 11.67 -13.83
N TRP A 20 -25.18 11.94 -14.32
CA TRP A 20 -23.96 11.21 -13.92
C TRP A 20 -23.29 11.78 -12.67
N LYS A 21 -23.84 12.83 -12.06
CA LYS A 21 -23.23 13.49 -10.91
C LYS A 21 -22.97 12.53 -9.73
N PRO A 22 -23.90 11.61 -9.37
CA PRO A 22 -23.64 10.59 -8.35
C PRO A 22 -22.48 9.66 -8.73
N ASP A 23 -22.47 9.15 -9.97
CA ASP A 23 -21.44 8.23 -10.46
C ASP A 23 -20.05 8.87 -10.39
N ILE A 24 -19.94 10.11 -10.86
CA ILE A 24 -18.69 10.87 -10.84
C ILE A 24 -18.23 11.09 -9.40
N ALA A 25 -19.14 11.46 -8.49
CA ALA A 25 -18.81 11.67 -7.08
C ALA A 25 -18.31 10.38 -6.40
N TYR A 26 -18.98 9.26 -6.68
CA TYR A 26 -18.60 7.93 -6.20
C TYR A 26 -17.22 7.50 -6.72
N LEU A 27 -17.00 7.57 -8.04
CA LEU A 27 -15.73 7.19 -8.66
C LEU A 27 -14.59 8.09 -8.19
N THR A 28 -14.82 9.41 -8.08
CA THR A 28 -13.81 10.35 -7.58
C THR A 28 -13.36 9.99 -6.16
N TYR A 29 -14.31 9.64 -5.28
CA TYR A 29 -13.99 9.17 -3.94
C TYR A 29 -13.15 7.88 -3.98
N LEU A 30 -13.55 6.91 -4.80
CA LEU A 30 -12.85 5.64 -4.91
C LEU A 30 -11.41 5.82 -5.43
N PHE A 31 -11.22 6.60 -6.50
CA PHE A 31 -9.89 6.95 -7.03
C PHE A 31 -9.03 7.65 -5.99
N THR A 32 -9.61 8.51 -5.16
CA THR A 32 -8.88 9.14 -4.05
C THR A 32 -8.34 8.09 -3.07
N LYS A 33 -9.12 7.04 -2.76
CA LYS A 33 -8.67 5.95 -1.88
C LYS A 33 -7.57 5.09 -2.53
N PHE A 34 -7.70 4.78 -3.82
CA PHE A 34 -6.65 4.07 -4.56
C PHE A 34 -5.35 4.86 -4.63
N ASN A 35 -5.43 6.15 -4.98
CA ASN A 35 -4.28 7.02 -5.04
C ASN A 35 -3.59 7.12 -3.67
N GLY A 36 -4.36 7.17 -2.58
CA GLY A 36 -3.81 7.12 -1.23
C GLY A 36 -2.99 5.85 -0.95
N VAL A 37 -3.44 4.69 -1.41
CA VAL A 37 -2.66 3.43 -1.30
C VAL A 37 -1.46 3.46 -2.22
N SER A 38 -1.61 3.90 -3.47
CA SER A 38 -0.50 4.02 -4.42
C SER A 38 0.61 4.92 -3.89
N LEU A 39 0.28 6.04 -3.26
CA LEU A 39 1.25 6.93 -2.62
C LEU A 39 1.97 6.26 -1.46
N GLN A 40 1.25 5.48 -0.64
CA GLN A 40 1.88 4.71 0.44
C GLN A 40 2.86 3.67 -0.11
N LEU A 41 2.55 3.06 -1.27
CA LEU A 41 3.40 2.08 -1.97
C LEU A 41 4.58 2.73 -2.74
N GLN A 42 4.66 4.05 -2.76
CA GLN A 42 5.77 4.82 -3.34
C GLN A 42 6.73 5.37 -2.26
N GLY A 43 6.60 4.95 -1.00
CA GLY A 43 7.45 5.40 0.09
C GLY A 43 8.91 4.91 0.00
N ASP A 44 9.86 5.76 0.39
CA ASP A 44 11.31 5.50 0.28
C ASP A 44 11.83 4.41 1.22
N SER A 45 11.09 4.08 2.29
CA SER A 45 11.48 3.10 3.31
C SER A 45 10.61 1.84 3.31
N LEU A 46 9.97 1.54 2.17
CA LEU A 46 9.17 0.34 1.99
C LEU A 46 10.02 -0.93 2.00
N ASN A 47 9.49 -1.93 2.70
CA ASN A 47 9.94 -3.31 2.64
C ASN A 47 8.69 -4.21 2.45
N LEU A 48 8.85 -5.52 2.25
CA LEU A 48 7.72 -6.40 2.00
C LEU A 48 6.74 -6.47 3.18
N ILE A 49 7.23 -6.31 4.41
CA ILE A 49 6.39 -6.30 5.62
C ILE A 49 5.45 -5.09 5.62
N LYS A 50 6.00 -3.89 5.44
CA LYS A 50 5.23 -2.64 5.34
C LYS A 50 4.25 -2.70 4.16
N THR A 51 4.69 -3.23 3.03
CA THR A 51 3.86 -3.43 1.83
C THR A 51 2.67 -4.32 2.11
N LYS A 52 2.91 -5.50 2.70
CA LYS A 52 1.86 -6.44 3.08
C LYS A 52 0.82 -5.77 3.97
N SER A 53 1.25 -5.01 4.97
CA SER A 53 0.34 -4.28 5.86
C SER A 53 -0.53 -3.25 5.12
N ILE A 54 0.05 -2.49 4.18
CA ILE A 54 -0.68 -1.52 3.36
C ILE A 54 -1.73 -2.21 2.47
N ILE A 55 -1.30 -3.27 1.76
CA ILE A 55 -2.16 -4.04 0.86
C ILE A 55 -3.28 -4.75 1.64
N ALA A 56 -2.97 -5.36 2.78
CA ALA A 56 -3.93 -6.08 3.62
C ALA A 56 -5.00 -5.16 4.22
N ALA A 57 -4.69 -3.87 4.45
CA ALA A 57 -5.65 -2.92 4.98
C ALA A 57 -6.73 -2.51 3.96
N PHE A 58 -6.43 -2.57 2.66
CA PHE A 58 -7.30 -1.99 1.64
C PHE A 58 -8.62 -2.76 1.41
N PRO A 59 -8.66 -4.10 1.34
CA PRO A 59 -9.92 -4.86 1.27
C PRO A 59 -10.89 -4.52 2.42
N SER A 60 -10.37 -4.38 3.65
CA SER A 60 -11.17 -3.97 4.81
C SER A 60 -11.77 -2.58 4.64
N ARG A 61 -11.02 -1.64 4.04
CA ARG A 61 -11.53 -0.30 3.69
C ARG A 61 -12.61 -0.37 2.61
N ILE A 62 -12.47 -1.22 1.58
CA ILE A 62 -13.50 -1.43 0.56
C ILE A 62 -14.80 -1.96 1.21
N ASN A 63 -14.69 -2.93 2.11
CA ASN A 63 -15.85 -3.48 2.82
C ASN A 63 -16.56 -2.42 3.68
N LEU A 64 -15.79 -1.56 4.36
CA LEU A 64 -16.35 -0.43 5.11
C LEU A 64 -17.11 0.54 4.18
N VAL A 65 -16.52 0.91 3.04
CA VAL A 65 -17.15 1.79 2.05
C VAL A 65 -18.43 1.15 1.50
N LYS A 66 -18.40 -0.14 1.17
CA LYS A 66 -19.55 -0.91 0.70
C LYS A 66 -20.68 -0.91 1.72
N LYS A 67 -20.37 -1.19 3.00
CA LYS A 67 -21.34 -1.15 4.09
C LYS A 67 -21.99 0.22 4.21
N ASN A 68 -21.18 1.28 4.24
CA ASN A 68 -21.68 2.64 4.43
C ASN A 68 -22.58 3.08 3.27
N ILE A 69 -22.18 2.82 2.01
CA ILE A 69 -23.02 3.12 0.84
C ILE A 69 -24.35 2.34 0.88
N GLY A 70 -24.29 1.04 1.20
CA GLY A 70 -25.50 0.22 1.32
C GLY A 70 -26.47 0.69 2.41
N GLN A 71 -25.96 1.39 3.43
CA GLN A 71 -26.74 1.97 4.52
C GLN A 71 -27.13 3.43 4.29
N ARG A 72 -26.85 4.00 3.10
CA ARG A 72 -27.00 5.43 2.79
C ARG A 72 -26.22 6.37 3.73
N GLU A 73 -25.15 5.86 4.33
CA GLU A 73 -24.27 6.64 5.21
C GLU A 73 -23.20 7.35 4.37
N PHE A 74 -23.46 8.61 4.01
CA PHE A 74 -22.62 9.39 3.11
C PHE A 74 -21.68 10.40 3.79
N SER A 75 -21.60 10.44 5.12
CA SER A 75 -20.78 11.43 5.86
C SER A 75 -19.32 11.46 5.43
N GLN A 76 -18.74 10.31 5.07
CA GLN A 76 -17.35 10.21 4.62
C GLN A 76 -17.13 10.56 3.13
N PHE A 77 -18.18 10.91 2.37
CA PHE A 77 -18.14 11.13 0.92
C PHE A 77 -18.47 12.59 0.59
N PRO A 78 -17.48 13.49 0.48
CA PRO A 78 -17.72 14.94 0.39
C PRO A 78 -18.62 15.36 -0.77
N ASN A 79 -18.49 14.68 -1.92
CA ASN A 79 -19.25 15.02 -3.12
C ASN A 79 -20.52 14.17 -3.25
N LEU A 80 -20.51 12.92 -2.78
CA LEU A 80 -21.65 12.01 -2.95
C LEU A 80 -22.82 12.40 -2.04
N SER A 81 -22.54 12.90 -0.84
CA SER A 81 -23.55 13.41 0.09
C SER A 81 -24.32 14.63 -0.46
N LEU A 82 -23.76 15.32 -1.45
CA LEU A 82 -24.36 16.49 -2.12
C LEU A 82 -25.12 16.11 -3.40
N THR A 83 -25.31 14.81 -3.67
CA THR A 83 -25.98 14.31 -4.86
C THR A 83 -27.24 13.52 -4.51
N ASN A 84 -28.18 13.48 -5.45
CA ASN A 84 -29.42 12.73 -5.30
C ASN A 84 -29.20 11.26 -5.72
N VAL A 85 -28.65 10.45 -4.81
CA VAL A 85 -28.34 9.04 -5.04
C VAL A 85 -29.63 8.19 -4.93
N GLN A 86 -29.97 7.49 -6.02
CA GLN A 86 -31.12 6.58 -6.09
C GLN A 86 -30.78 5.19 -5.54
N ASP A 87 -31.79 4.38 -5.24
CA ASP A 87 -31.58 2.99 -4.79
C ASP A 87 -30.87 2.14 -5.85
N ASP A 88 -31.19 2.32 -7.12
CA ASP A 88 -30.52 1.63 -8.23
C ASP A 88 -29.02 1.97 -8.28
N ASP A 89 -28.65 3.23 -8.02
CA ASP A 89 -27.25 3.66 -7.95
C ASP A 89 -26.52 2.93 -6.79
N ILE A 90 -27.17 2.82 -5.62
CA ILE A 90 -26.62 2.12 -4.45
C ILE A 90 -26.36 0.65 -4.78
N LEU A 91 -27.30 -0.03 -5.45
CA LEU A 91 -27.14 -1.42 -5.86
C LEU A 91 -25.94 -1.58 -6.80
N VAL A 92 -25.81 -0.69 -7.79
CA VAL A 92 -24.67 -0.68 -8.73
C VAL A 92 -23.35 -0.47 -7.97
N TYR A 93 -23.27 0.50 -7.06
CA TYR A 93 -22.05 0.78 -6.31
C TYR A 93 -21.65 -0.36 -5.38
N VAL A 94 -22.62 -0.97 -4.68
CA VAL A 94 -22.39 -2.12 -3.79
C VAL A 94 -21.91 -3.34 -4.59
N GLN A 95 -22.48 -3.58 -5.76
CA GLN A 95 -22.03 -4.64 -6.66
C GLN A 95 -20.62 -4.38 -7.17
N HIS A 96 -20.34 -3.16 -7.66
CA HIS A 96 -19.02 -2.76 -8.12
C HIS A 96 -17.96 -2.93 -7.02
N LEU A 97 -18.22 -2.49 -5.79
CA LEU A 97 -17.29 -2.68 -4.66
C LEU A 97 -17.06 -4.16 -4.32
N SER A 98 -18.04 -5.03 -4.55
CA SER A 98 -17.90 -6.47 -4.31
C SER A 98 -16.98 -7.13 -5.35
N VAL A 99 -17.13 -6.74 -6.62
CA VAL A 99 -16.23 -7.18 -7.70
C VAL A 99 -14.83 -6.64 -7.44
N LEU A 100 -14.71 -5.34 -7.18
CA LEU A 100 -13.43 -4.68 -6.90
C LEU A 100 -12.68 -5.31 -5.72
N HIS A 101 -13.38 -5.65 -4.64
CA HIS A 101 -12.79 -6.33 -3.49
C HIS A 101 -12.20 -7.70 -3.90
N THR A 102 -12.92 -8.45 -4.72
CA THR A 102 -12.50 -9.77 -5.20
C THR A 102 -11.31 -9.66 -6.14
N ASP A 103 -11.36 -8.73 -7.08
CA ASP A 103 -10.28 -8.46 -8.03
C ASP A 103 -9.01 -8.02 -7.30
N PHE A 104 -9.12 -7.14 -6.30
CA PHE A 104 -7.99 -6.69 -5.50
C PHE A 104 -7.35 -7.86 -4.74
N LYS A 105 -8.16 -8.70 -4.08
CA LYS A 105 -7.63 -9.88 -3.37
C LYS A 105 -6.94 -10.86 -4.30
N THR A 106 -7.50 -11.08 -5.49
CA THR A 106 -6.93 -11.96 -6.51
C THR A 106 -5.61 -11.39 -7.04
N ARG A 107 -5.57 -10.08 -7.31
CA ARG A 107 -4.39 -9.40 -7.85
C ARG A 107 -3.20 -9.41 -6.89
N PHE A 108 -3.45 -9.35 -5.58
CA PHE A 108 -2.42 -9.28 -4.54
C PHE A 108 -2.41 -10.53 -3.66
N GLU A 109 -2.87 -11.67 -4.17
CA GLU A 109 -2.98 -12.92 -3.41
C GLU A 109 -1.62 -13.36 -2.84
N ASP A 110 -0.56 -13.24 -3.62
CA ASP A 110 0.82 -13.52 -3.23
C ASP A 110 1.28 -12.69 -2.02
N VAL A 111 1.01 -11.38 -2.02
CA VAL A 111 1.33 -10.49 -0.90
C VAL A 111 0.44 -10.81 0.30
N LEU A 112 -0.84 -11.07 0.08
CA LEU A 112 -1.80 -11.35 1.14
C LEU A 112 -1.56 -12.69 1.84
N THR A 113 -1.11 -13.71 1.11
CA THR A 113 -0.82 -15.04 1.66
C THR A 113 0.61 -15.19 2.17
N MET A 114 1.51 -14.27 1.83
CA MET A 114 2.91 -14.26 2.31
C MET A 114 3.02 -14.43 3.83
N GLU A 115 3.68 -15.49 4.29
CA GLU A 115 3.90 -15.69 5.71
C GLU A 115 5.12 -14.90 6.19
N ILE A 116 4.93 -14.13 7.27
CA ILE A 116 6.00 -13.36 7.90
C ILE A 116 6.05 -13.81 9.36
N ALA A 117 7.15 -14.46 9.73
CA ALA A 117 7.33 -14.95 11.09
C ALA A 117 7.39 -13.77 12.07
N GLN A 118 6.71 -13.90 13.21
CA GLN A 118 6.58 -12.81 14.20
C GLN A 118 7.94 -12.37 14.76
N TRP A 119 8.91 -13.30 14.85
CA TRP A 119 10.25 -13.00 15.32
C TRP A 119 11.00 -11.99 14.42
N ILE A 120 10.61 -11.83 13.15
CA ILE A 120 11.17 -10.81 12.26
C ILE A 120 10.78 -9.40 12.71
N ILE A 121 9.59 -9.25 13.29
CA ILE A 121 9.13 -7.95 13.85
C ILE A 121 9.65 -7.78 15.28
N ASN A 122 9.63 -8.87 16.05
CA ASN A 122 10.07 -8.89 17.43
C ASN A 122 10.98 -10.10 17.69
N PRO A 123 12.32 -9.97 17.56
CA PRO A 123 13.26 -11.06 17.79
C PRO A 123 13.34 -11.55 19.23
N TYR A 124 12.65 -10.87 20.16
CA TYR A 124 12.55 -11.23 21.58
C TYR A 124 11.22 -11.92 21.92
N GLY A 125 10.45 -12.32 20.89
CA GLY A 125 9.20 -13.06 21.03
C GLY A 125 9.42 -14.56 21.25
N ASP A 126 8.32 -15.31 21.16
CA ASP A 126 8.33 -16.76 21.25
C ASP A 126 8.98 -17.41 20.00
N ILE A 127 9.75 -18.47 20.23
CA ILE A 127 10.54 -19.20 19.24
C ILE A 127 10.31 -20.71 19.28
N GLU A 128 9.40 -21.22 20.12
CA GLU A 128 9.21 -22.67 20.38
C GLU A 128 8.92 -23.50 19.11
N GLU A 129 8.20 -22.94 18.14
CA GLU A 129 7.81 -23.63 16.90
C GLU A 129 8.84 -23.52 15.75
N LEU A 130 10.00 -22.90 15.99
CA LEU A 130 11.02 -22.69 14.95
C LEU A 130 11.99 -23.86 14.82
N ASP A 131 12.68 -23.92 13.68
CA ASP A 131 13.82 -24.83 13.48
C ASP A 131 14.92 -24.57 14.53
N VAL A 132 15.58 -25.63 14.98
CA VAL A 132 16.61 -25.59 16.03
C VAL A 132 17.71 -24.59 15.69
N THR A 133 18.13 -24.50 14.43
CA THR A 133 19.17 -23.56 13.97
C THR A 133 18.73 -22.11 14.19
N LEU A 134 17.47 -21.80 13.91
CA LEU A 134 16.92 -20.46 14.12
C LEU A 134 16.75 -20.16 15.61
N GLN A 135 16.35 -21.15 16.41
CA GLN A 135 16.24 -21.01 17.86
C GLN A 135 17.60 -20.67 18.49
N GLU A 136 18.67 -21.40 18.14
CA GLU A 136 20.01 -21.15 18.67
C GLU A 136 20.49 -19.73 18.37
N GLU A 137 20.35 -19.27 17.13
CA GLU A 137 20.74 -17.91 16.74
C GLU A 137 19.88 -16.83 17.44
N LEU A 138 18.55 -17.04 17.53
CA LEU A 138 17.65 -16.10 18.21
C LEU A 138 17.86 -16.08 19.74
N ILE A 139 18.31 -17.17 20.35
CA ILE A 139 18.75 -17.19 21.76
C ILE A 139 20.00 -16.31 21.92
N GLY A 140 20.96 -16.41 21.01
CA GLY A 140 22.14 -15.53 20.99
C GLY A 140 21.76 -14.04 20.88
N ILE A 141 20.82 -13.72 20.00
CA ILE A 141 20.31 -12.34 19.82
C ILE A 141 19.56 -11.86 21.07
N SER A 142 18.67 -12.68 21.62
CA SER A 142 17.77 -12.29 22.71
C SER A 142 18.47 -12.12 24.06
N THR A 143 19.56 -12.87 24.28
CA THR A 143 20.39 -12.77 25.49
C THR A 143 21.42 -11.63 25.43
N ASN A 144 21.70 -11.10 24.24
CA ASN A 144 22.60 -9.96 24.07
C ASN A 144 21.92 -8.64 24.50
N LYS A 145 22.40 -8.09 25.63
CA LYS A 145 21.88 -6.84 26.22
C LYS A 145 22.13 -5.61 25.34
N GLU A 146 23.21 -5.58 24.57
CA GLU A 146 23.54 -4.46 23.69
C GLU A 146 22.58 -4.40 22.50
N LEU A 147 22.34 -5.54 21.84
CA LEU A 147 21.35 -5.68 20.78
C LEU A 147 19.95 -5.26 21.26
N LYS A 148 19.61 -5.60 22.51
CA LYS A 148 18.33 -5.23 23.13
C LYS A 148 18.17 -3.72 23.32
N VAL A 149 19.26 -3.00 23.56
CA VAL A 149 19.25 -1.52 23.63
C VAL A 149 19.09 -0.92 22.23
N GLN A 150 19.75 -1.49 21.23
CA GLN A 150 19.70 -1.01 19.84
C GLN A 150 18.36 -1.24 19.13
N PHE A 151 17.62 -2.30 19.50
CA PHE A 151 16.32 -2.63 18.90
C PHE A 151 15.25 -1.51 19.07
N ARG A 152 15.46 -0.54 19.96
CA ARG A 152 14.41 0.28 20.58
C ARG A 152 13.46 1.07 19.67
N MET A 153 13.67 1.27 18.36
CA MET A 153 12.65 1.96 17.53
C MET A 153 12.47 1.49 16.08
N ASP A 154 13.28 0.60 15.50
CA ASP A 154 13.05 0.11 14.13
C ASP A 154 13.65 -1.28 13.89
N TYR A 155 12.78 -2.28 13.71
CA TYR A 155 13.21 -3.65 13.38
C TYR A 155 14.03 -3.67 12.09
N GLN A 156 13.74 -2.80 11.12
CA GLN A 156 14.46 -2.77 9.85
C GLN A 156 15.91 -2.34 10.07
N GLN A 157 16.15 -1.28 10.85
CA GLN A 157 17.52 -0.85 11.18
C GLN A 157 18.24 -1.90 12.02
N PHE A 158 17.53 -2.51 12.97
CA PHE A 158 18.08 -3.57 13.82
C PHE A 158 18.66 -4.73 13.00
N TRP A 159 17.92 -5.22 12.01
CA TRP A 159 18.36 -6.35 11.18
C TRP A 159 19.41 -5.98 10.13
N LEU A 160 19.46 -4.72 9.69
CA LEU A 160 20.41 -4.23 8.69
C LEU A 160 21.80 -3.90 9.28
N GLN A 161 22.02 -4.19 10.55
CA GLN A 161 23.32 -4.04 11.20
C GLN A 161 24.37 -4.98 10.58
N LYS A 162 25.61 -4.51 10.47
CA LYS A 162 26.70 -5.23 9.79
C LYS A 162 27.07 -6.55 10.47
N ASP A 163 26.87 -6.66 11.78
CA ASP A 163 27.27 -7.83 12.56
C ASP A 163 26.25 -8.97 12.49
N ILE A 164 24.97 -8.67 12.23
CA ILE A 164 23.89 -9.67 12.16
C ILE A 164 24.14 -10.76 11.10
N PRO A 165 24.52 -10.43 9.84
CA PRO A 165 24.84 -11.44 8.84
C PRO A 165 25.97 -12.40 9.22
N ILE A 166 26.87 -11.98 10.11
CA ILE A 166 28.05 -12.74 10.53
C ILE A 166 27.72 -13.58 11.77
N ALA A 167 27.06 -12.96 12.76
CA ALA A 167 26.74 -13.57 14.04
C ALA A 167 25.51 -14.49 13.98
N SER A 168 24.59 -14.26 13.03
CA SER A 168 23.32 -15.00 12.92
C SER A 168 22.93 -15.20 11.44
N PRO A 169 23.73 -15.97 10.67
CA PRO A 169 23.54 -16.15 9.24
C PRO A 169 22.23 -16.84 8.83
N ALA A 170 21.71 -17.78 9.61
CA ALA A 170 20.46 -18.48 9.29
C ALA A 170 19.24 -17.54 9.40
N VAL A 171 19.15 -16.82 10.51
CA VAL A 171 18.14 -15.77 10.77
C VAL A 171 18.24 -14.68 9.71
N TRP A 172 19.45 -14.21 9.40
CA TRP A 172 19.67 -13.19 8.37
C TRP A 172 19.19 -13.63 6.98
N THR A 173 19.44 -14.89 6.61
CA THR A 173 19.07 -15.45 5.30
C THR A 173 17.56 -15.37 5.04
N ILE A 174 16.75 -15.49 6.09
CA ILE A 174 15.28 -15.36 6.00
C ILE A 174 14.90 -13.88 6.00
N THR A 175 15.35 -13.13 7.01
CA THR A 175 14.96 -11.74 7.23
C THR A 175 15.27 -10.84 6.04
N ARG A 176 16.45 -11.01 5.42
CA ARG A 176 16.88 -10.17 4.29
C ARG A 176 15.93 -10.22 3.10
N LYS A 177 15.21 -11.33 2.90
CA LYS A 177 14.25 -11.50 1.81
C LYS A 177 13.10 -10.49 1.95
N PHE A 178 12.69 -10.20 3.17
CA PHE A 178 11.59 -9.26 3.44
C PHE A 178 12.07 -7.80 3.50
N LEU A 179 13.32 -7.56 3.90
CA LEU A 179 13.85 -6.21 4.11
C LEU A 179 14.45 -5.56 2.86
N ILE A 180 15.10 -6.35 1.99
CA ILE A 180 15.88 -5.82 0.86
C ILE A 180 15.09 -5.86 -0.46
N ALA A 181 14.05 -6.69 -0.55
CA ALA A 181 13.22 -6.75 -1.74
C ALA A 181 12.56 -5.40 -2.03
N PHE A 182 12.57 -4.99 -3.30
CA PHE A 182 11.84 -3.82 -3.78
C PHE A 182 10.39 -4.21 -4.03
N PRO A 183 9.44 -3.78 -3.17
CA PRO A 183 8.07 -4.26 -3.26
C PRO A 183 7.24 -3.51 -4.31
N SER A 184 7.74 -2.38 -4.82
CA SER A 184 7.12 -1.61 -5.88
C SER A 184 8.15 -1.23 -6.95
N SER A 185 7.70 -1.09 -8.20
CA SER A 185 8.55 -0.66 -9.31
C SER A 185 9.04 0.78 -9.14
N TYR A 186 8.40 1.58 -8.28
CA TYR A 186 8.73 2.99 -8.07
C TYR A 186 10.20 3.24 -7.71
N LEU A 187 10.77 2.45 -6.81
CA LEU A 187 12.19 2.60 -6.44
C LEU A 187 13.12 2.27 -7.60
N VAL A 188 12.76 1.27 -8.40
CA VAL A 188 13.48 0.85 -9.60
C VAL A 188 13.39 1.94 -10.68
N GLU A 189 12.19 2.45 -10.95
CA GLU A 189 11.91 3.52 -11.92
C GLU A 189 12.62 4.83 -11.57
N ARG A 190 12.62 5.23 -10.29
CA ARG A 190 13.39 6.40 -9.84
C ARG A 190 14.89 6.19 -10.01
N GLY A 191 15.41 5.01 -9.68
CA GLY A 191 16.81 4.67 -9.89
C GLY A 191 17.20 4.83 -11.36
N PHE A 192 16.40 4.28 -12.27
CA PHE A 192 16.61 4.44 -13.72
C PHE A 192 16.52 5.91 -14.16
N SER A 193 15.56 6.67 -13.65
CA SER A 193 15.41 8.11 -13.97
C SER A 193 16.66 8.91 -13.59
N VAL A 194 17.25 8.64 -12.43
CA VAL A 194 18.52 9.27 -12.00
C VAL A 194 19.66 8.92 -12.95
N VAL A 195 19.80 7.64 -13.33
CA VAL A 195 20.83 7.18 -14.29
C VAL A 195 20.66 7.87 -15.64
N VAL A 196 19.44 7.95 -16.17
CA VAL A 196 19.15 8.62 -17.44
C VAL A 196 19.52 10.11 -17.37
N ASN A 197 19.17 10.80 -16.28
CA ASN A 197 19.54 12.21 -16.10
C ASN A 197 21.06 12.42 -16.05
N LEU A 198 21.82 11.50 -15.44
CA LEU A 198 23.28 11.54 -15.43
C LEU A 198 23.88 11.33 -16.81
N LEU A 199 23.32 10.41 -17.61
CA LEU A 199 23.75 10.16 -18.98
C LEU A 199 23.50 11.38 -19.88
N ILE A 200 22.31 11.97 -19.83
CA ILE A 200 21.97 13.18 -20.59
C ILE A 200 22.89 14.36 -20.21
N LYS A 201 23.17 14.53 -18.92
CA LYS A 201 24.09 15.58 -18.46
C LYS A 201 25.51 15.37 -19.03
N LYS A 202 26.00 14.13 -19.00
CA LYS A 202 27.33 13.79 -19.54
C LYS A 202 27.42 14.01 -21.06
N GLU A 203 26.36 13.73 -21.81
CA GLU A 203 26.32 13.99 -23.26
C GLU A 203 26.34 15.49 -23.57
N ASN A 204 25.63 16.31 -22.80
CA ASN A 204 25.65 17.77 -22.96
C ASN A 204 27.03 18.37 -22.63
N ASP A 205 27.73 17.82 -21.63
CA ASP A 205 29.08 18.23 -21.25
C ASP A 205 30.16 17.79 -22.27
N CYS A 206 29.90 16.73 -23.08
CA CYS A 206 30.82 16.26 -24.12
C CYS A 206 30.61 16.94 -25.49
N ASN A 207 29.52 17.70 -25.67
CA ASN A 207 29.19 18.42 -26.90
C ASN A 207 29.60 19.91 -26.85
N HIS A 208 30.50 20.26 -25.93
CA HIS A 208 31.20 21.56 -25.82
C HIS A 208 32.70 21.34 -25.85
#